data_AF-A0A2H9QAB8-F1
#
_entry.id   AF-A0A2H9QAB8-F1
#
_cell.length_a   1.000
_cell.length_b   1.000
_cell.length_c   1.000
_cell.angle_alpha   90.00
_cell.angle_beta   90.00
_cell.angle_gamma   90.00
#
_symmetry.space_group_name_H-M   'P 1'
#
loop_
_entity.id
_entity.type
_entity.pdbx_description
1 polymer ?
#
loop_
_entity_poly.entity_id
_entity_poly.type
_entity_poly.pdbx_seq_one_letter_code
_entity_poly.pdbx_strand_id
1 'polypeptide(L)'
;MVGVKCEPLIALWFGNEIAPRGYVWVFPKGVDYANVGIGVGGSTGADPKKLLDDFIGNHPEFFGDATVVEVKGGVISVGAPIKKMTSDGFMVIGTAAHQVDPIHGGGIGLAIEAGLIAAKHALKAFESGDYSDAALSGYEKEWRGLEEEKLGKRLKLRHVIEKLSDDDFNHVFNETRSKDLDEVLNGHFQGLAARIVLKRPSLLKVLKVLI
;
A
#
# COMPACT_ATOMS: atom_id res chain seq x y z
N MET A 1 -3.33 -9.47 -18.37
CA MET A 1 -3.05 -9.37 -19.81
C MET A 1 -2.11 -10.50 -20.20
N VAL A 2 -2.32 -11.10 -21.36
CA VAL A 2 -1.39 -12.07 -21.98
C VAL A 2 -0.56 -11.36 -23.05
N GLY A 3 0.57 -11.93 -23.47
CA GLY A 3 1.50 -11.30 -24.42
C GLY A 3 2.30 -10.11 -23.84
N VAL A 4 2.37 -9.99 -22.51
CA VAL A 4 3.14 -8.92 -21.85
C VAL A 4 4.61 -9.31 -21.81
N LYS A 5 5.48 -8.47 -22.37
CA LYS A 5 6.94 -8.66 -22.30
C LYS A 5 7.44 -8.15 -20.94
N CYS A 6 7.62 -9.03 -19.97
CA CYS A 6 8.12 -8.65 -18.65
C CYS A 6 9.15 -9.64 -18.10
N GLU A 7 10.13 -9.11 -17.38
CA GLU A 7 11.00 -9.91 -16.51
C GLU A 7 10.18 -10.58 -15.39
N PRO A 8 10.69 -11.65 -14.75
CA PRO A 8 10.02 -12.31 -13.63
C PRO A 8 10.12 -11.49 -12.32
N LEU A 9 9.94 -10.18 -12.40
CA LEU A 9 10.03 -9.22 -11.29
C LEU A 9 8.77 -8.36 -11.24
N ILE A 10 8.37 -7.99 -10.02
CA ILE A 10 7.34 -6.96 -9.84
C ILE A 10 7.94 -5.61 -10.24
N ALA A 11 7.29 -4.95 -11.18
CA ALA A 11 7.64 -3.60 -11.60
C ALA A 11 6.56 -2.61 -11.15
N LEU A 12 7.01 -1.47 -10.63
CA LEU A 12 6.17 -0.39 -10.11
C LEU A 12 6.63 0.93 -10.74
N TRP A 13 5.69 1.74 -11.22
CA TRP A 13 5.96 3.08 -11.74
C TRP A 13 5.26 4.11 -10.88
N PHE A 14 6.01 5.14 -10.50
CA PHE A 14 5.55 6.23 -9.65
C PHE A 14 5.65 7.54 -10.44
N GLY A 15 4.65 8.40 -10.28
CA GLY A 15 4.62 9.72 -10.91
C GLY A 15 3.20 10.29 -10.85
N ASN A 16 3.11 11.59 -10.61
CA ASN A 16 1.83 12.29 -10.53
C ASN A 16 1.15 12.36 -11.89
N GLU A 17 1.91 12.39 -12.99
CA GLU A 17 1.35 12.38 -14.35
C GLU A 17 0.71 11.04 -14.71
N ILE A 18 1.30 9.92 -14.26
CA ILE A 18 0.84 8.57 -14.61
C ILE A 18 -0.14 7.97 -13.60
N ALA A 19 0.08 8.22 -12.30
CA ALA A 19 -0.67 7.60 -11.20
C ALA A 19 -0.68 8.52 -9.97
N PRO A 20 -1.46 9.62 -10.00
CA PRO A 20 -1.43 10.62 -8.95
C PRO A 20 -1.84 10.02 -7.60
N ARG A 21 -0.96 10.18 -6.61
CA ARG A 21 -1.09 9.62 -5.24
C ARG A 21 -1.23 8.10 -5.20
N GLY A 22 -0.65 7.40 -6.17
CA GLY A 22 -0.56 5.95 -6.23
C GLY A 22 0.60 5.50 -7.11
N TYR A 23 0.39 4.43 -7.87
CA TYR A 23 1.39 3.87 -8.78
C TYR A 23 0.73 2.94 -9.80
N VAL A 24 1.43 2.71 -10.90
CA VAL A 24 1.13 1.63 -11.85
C VAL A 24 1.94 0.40 -11.46
N TRP A 25 1.37 -0.79 -11.63
CA TRP A 25 2.08 -2.05 -11.42
C TRP A 25 2.00 -2.98 -12.62
N VAL A 26 3.04 -3.80 -12.76
CA VAL A 26 3.06 -5.02 -13.57
C VAL A 26 3.52 -6.15 -12.65
N PHE A 27 2.61 -7.09 -12.39
CA PHE A 27 2.86 -8.29 -11.59
C PHE A 27 2.85 -9.52 -12.50
N PRO A 28 4.03 -10.01 -12.92
CA PRO A 28 4.13 -11.24 -13.70
C PRO A 28 3.49 -12.42 -12.96
N LYS A 29 2.80 -13.28 -13.71
CA LYS A 29 2.11 -14.47 -13.22
C LYS A 29 2.58 -15.75 -13.94
N GLY A 30 3.52 -15.62 -14.86
CA GLY A 30 4.09 -16.70 -15.67
C GLY A 30 4.95 -16.13 -16.79
N VAL A 31 5.22 -16.95 -17.80
CA VAL A 31 5.75 -16.47 -19.09
C VAL A 31 4.65 -15.69 -19.79
N ASP A 32 4.97 -14.51 -20.32
CA ASP A 32 4.08 -13.63 -21.13
C ASP A 32 2.73 -13.19 -20.52
N TYR A 33 2.46 -13.51 -19.26
CA TYR A 33 1.20 -13.18 -18.58
C TYR A 33 1.44 -12.38 -17.30
N ALA A 34 0.77 -11.24 -17.17
CA ALA A 34 0.89 -10.35 -16.02
C ALA A 34 -0.44 -9.70 -15.63
N ASN A 35 -0.59 -9.39 -14.34
CA ASN A 35 -1.58 -8.43 -13.88
C ASN A 35 -0.99 -7.02 -14.01
N VAL A 36 -1.62 -6.19 -14.84
CA VAL A 36 -1.23 -4.80 -15.10
C VAL A 36 -2.34 -3.92 -14.56
N GLY A 37 -2.01 -2.93 -13.75
CA GLY A 37 -3.03 -2.06 -13.19
C GLY A 37 -2.47 -0.80 -12.55
N ILE A 38 -3.38 0.03 -12.04
CA ILE A 38 -3.08 1.33 -11.48
C ILE A 38 -3.88 1.58 -10.21
N GLY A 39 -3.26 2.25 -9.24
CA GLY A 39 -3.92 2.86 -8.10
C GLY A 39 -3.79 4.38 -8.20
N VAL A 40 -4.88 5.09 -7.93
CA VAL A 40 -4.90 6.56 -7.85
C VAL A 40 -5.60 7.01 -6.56
N GLY A 41 -5.21 8.16 -6.03
CA GLY A 41 -5.85 8.71 -4.83
C GLY A 41 -7.30 9.10 -5.11
N GLY A 42 -8.25 8.65 -4.28
CA GLY A 42 -9.68 8.87 -4.52
C GLY A 42 -10.14 10.34 -4.54
N SER A 43 -9.33 11.29 -4.07
CA SER A 43 -9.62 12.73 -4.08
C SER A 43 -8.97 13.50 -5.24
N THR A 44 -8.28 12.82 -6.17
CA THR A 44 -7.62 13.50 -7.30
C THR A 44 -8.56 13.83 -8.44
N GLY A 45 -9.74 13.19 -8.50
CA GLY A 45 -10.66 13.30 -9.64
C GLY A 45 -10.14 12.62 -10.92
N ALA A 46 -9.02 11.90 -10.84
CA ALA A 46 -8.45 11.17 -11.96
C ALA A 46 -9.33 9.98 -12.36
N ASP A 47 -9.37 9.69 -13.66
CA ASP A 47 -9.96 8.46 -14.19
C ASP A 47 -8.88 7.37 -14.25
N PRO A 48 -8.88 6.38 -13.34
CA PRO A 48 -7.85 5.34 -13.32
C PRO A 48 -7.89 4.47 -14.57
N LYS A 49 -9.07 4.24 -15.19
CA LYS A 49 -9.15 3.40 -16.38
C LYS A 49 -8.48 4.11 -17.55
N LYS A 50 -8.77 5.39 -17.74
CA LYS A 50 -8.12 6.21 -18.76
C LYS A 50 -6.60 6.26 -18.58
N LEU A 51 -6.13 6.56 -17.36
CA LEU A 51 -4.69 6.61 -17.07
C LEU A 51 -3.98 5.27 -17.30
N LEU A 52 -4.64 4.15 -16.98
CA LEU A 52 -4.10 2.83 -17.28
C LEU A 52 -4.00 2.56 -18.79
N ASP A 53 -5.02 2.94 -19.55
CA ASP A 53 -5.01 2.78 -21.02
C ASP A 53 -3.93 3.66 -21.66
N ASP A 54 -3.80 4.91 -21.21
CA ASP A 54 -2.76 5.83 -21.65
C ASP A 54 -1.36 5.27 -21.31
N PHE A 55 -1.18 4.73 -20.10
CA PHE A 55 0.07 4.06 -19.72
C PHE A 55 0.38 2.87 -20.63
N ILE A 56 -0.58 1.97 -20.86
CA ILE A 56 -0.39 0.80 -21.72
C ILE A 56 -0.05 1.23 -23.16
N GLY A 57 -0.76 2.21 -23.71
CA GLY A 57 -0.54 2.72 -25.06
C GLY A 57 0.82 3.40 -25.26
N ASN A 58 1.34 4.04 -24.22
CA ASN A 58 2.64 4.71 -24.25
C ASN A 58 3.85 3.79 -24.03
N HIS A 59 3.63 2.50 -23.74
CA HIS A 59 4.70 1.53 -23.51
C HIS A 59 4.60 0.29 -24.42
N PRO A 60 4.66 0.45 -25.76
CA PRO A 60 4.56 -0.65 -26.72
C PRO A 60 5.68 -1.69 -26.58
N GLU A 61 6.81 -1.33 -25.97
CA GLU A 61 7.90 -2.25 -25.66
C GLU A 61 7.48 -3.38 -24.70
N PHE A 62 6.53 -3.10 -23.80
CA PHE A 62 5.98 -4.09 -22.87
C PHE A 62 4.65 -4.67 -23.37
N PHE A 63 3.82 -3.84 -24.02
CA PHE A 63 2.41 -4.17 -24.27
C PHE A 63 2.00 -4.24 -25.75
N GLY A 64 2.93 -4.07 -26.70
CA GLY A 64 2.60 -4.02 -28.14
C GLY A 64 1.92 -5.28 -28.68
N ASP A 65 2.25 -6.45 -28.11
CA ASP A 65 1.63 -7.74 -28.45
C ASP A 65 0.61 -8.19 -27.38
N ALA A 66 0.33 -7.35 -26.37
CA ALA A 66 -0.43 -7.74 -25.21
C ALA A 66 -1.94 -7.64 -25.44
N THR A 67 -2.69 -8.60 -24.91
CA THR A 67 -4.16 -8.64 -24.98
C THR A 67 -4.77 -8.62 -23.58
N VAL A 68 -5.78 -7.78 -23.40
CA VAL A 68 -6.58 -7.73 -22.17
C VAL A 68 -7.55 -8.91 -22.15
N VAL A 69 -7.43 -9.75 -21.13
CA VAL A 69 -8.28 -10.95 -20.94
C VAL A 69 -9.31 -10.76 -19.83
N GLU A 70 -9.05 -9.86 -18.89
CA GLU A 70 -9.92 -9.58 -17.75
C GLU A 70 -9.65 -8.15 -17.27
N VAL A 71 -10.71 -7.46 -16.85
CA VAL A 71 -10.63 -6.14 -16.22
C VAL A 71 -11.37 -6.21 -14.89
N LYS A 72 -10.70 -5.75 -13.83
CA LYS A 72 -11.26 -5.64 -12.48
C LYS A 72 -10.98 -4.25 -11.93
N GLY A 73 -11.86 -3.77 -11.06
CA GLY A 73 -11.70 -2.52 -10.34
C GLY A 73 -12.27 -2.63 -8.94
N GLY A 74 -11.77 -1.80 -8.03
CA GLY A 74 -12.20 -1.78 -6.64
C GLY A 74 -11.57 -0.63 -5.88
N VAL A 75 -12.09 -0.37 -4.69
CA VAL A 75 -11.58 0.66 -3.78
C VAL A 75 -10.88 -0.03 -2.63
N ILE A 76 -9.72 0.51 -2.22
CA ILE A 76 -9.00 0.09 -1.02
C ILE A 76 -8.81 1.29 -0.10
N SER A 77 -8.94 1.05 1.20
CA SER A 77 -8.70 2.06 2.23
C SER A 77 -7.21 2.08 2.59
N VAL A 78 -6.46 3.07 2.11
CA VAL A 78 -5.02 3.27 2.42
C VAL A 78 -4.81 4.32 3.53
N GLY A 79 -5.79 4.45 4.42
CA GLY A 79 -5.77 5.36 5.56
C GLY A 79 -5.40 4.66 6.88
N ALA A 80 -5.61 5.36 8.00
CA ALA A 80 -5.48 4.73 9.30
C ALA A 80 -6.57 3.66 9.52
N PRO A 81 -6.29 2.61 10.31
CA PRO A 81 -7.29 1.67 10.79
C PRO A 81 -8.48 2.39 11.44
N ILE A 82 -9.67 1.78 11.40
CA ILE A 82 -10.83 2.37 12.07
C ILE A 82 -10.61 2.48 13.58
N LYS A 83 -11.30 3.44 14.23
CA LYS A 83 -11.08 3.74 15.66
C LYS A 83 -11.47 2.62 16.62
N LYS A 84 -12.48 1.81 16.25
CA LYS A 84 -12.99 0.71 17.05
C LYS A 84 -13.31 -0.46 16.13
N MET A 85 -12.74 -1.64 16.41
CA MET A 85 -12.87 -2.84 15.58
C MET A 85 -13.81 -3.88 16.19
N THR A 86 -14.39 -3.58 17.35
CA THR A 86 -15.18 -4.49 18.17
C THR A 86 -16.47 -3.83 18.68
N SER A 87 -17.49 -4.63 18.92
CA SER A 87 -18.73 -4.29 19.63
C SER A 87 -19.37 -5.57 20.18
N ASP A 88 -20.50 -5.49 20.88
CA ASP A 88 -21.19 -6.67 21.41
C ASP A 88 -21.55 -7.62 20.25
N GLY A 89 -21.03 -8.84 20.31
CA GLY A 89 -21.21 -9.88 19.30
C GLY A 89 -20.57 -9.59 17.94
N PHE A 90 -19.69 -8.59 17.83
CA PHE A 90 -19.18 -8.11 16.55
C PHE A 90 -17.67 -7.84 16.55
N MET A 91 -16.99 -8.32 15.51
CA MET A 91 -15.61 -7.99 15.19
C MET A 91 -15.50 -7.70 13.69
N VAL A 92 -14.74 -6.67 13.31
CA VAL A 92 -14.45 -6.35 11.91
C VAL A 92 -12.96 -6.49 11.64
N ILE A 93 -12.62 -7.09 10.49
CA ILE A 93 -11.25 -7.40 10.07
C ILE A 93 -11.01 -6.97 8.61
N GLY A 94 -9.75 -7.03 8.19
CA GLY A 94 -9.31 -6.80 6.82
C GLY A 94 -9.64 -5.39 6.32
N THR A 95 -9.98 -5.29 5.03
CA THR A 95 -10.27 -4.00 4.39
C THR A 95 -11.44 -3.26 5.04
N ALA A 96 -12.42 -3.97 5.61
CA ALA A 96 -13.54 -3.36 6.33
C ALA A 96 -13.07 -2.64 7.63
N ALA A 97 -11.98 -3.09 8.24
CA ALA A 97 -11.34 -2.44 9.38
C ALA A 97 -10.21 -1.47 8.98
N HIS A 98 -10.03 -1.21 7.67
CA HIS A 98 -8.91 -0.45 7.11
C HIS A 98 -7.54 -1.05 7.46
N GLN A 99 -7.45 -2.38 7.55
CA GLN A 99 -6.19 -3.10 7.81
C GLN A 99 -5.47 -3.36 6.49
N VAL A 100 -4.96 -2.28 5.90
CA VAL A 100 -4.26 -2.26 4.61
C VAL A 100 -3.01 -1.41 4.77
N ASP A 101 -1.92 -1.81 4.13
CA ASP A 101 -0.71 -1.00 4.15
C ASP A 101 -0.92 0.35 3.43
N PRO A 102 -0.66 1.50 4.09
CA PRO A 102 -0.93 2.80 3.50
C PRO A 102 0.04 3.19 2.37
N ILE A 103 1.22 2.57 2.28
CA ILE A 103 2.22 2.86 1.25
C ILE A 103 1.98 2.03 0.00
N HIS A 104 1.94 0.71 0.15
CA HIS A 104 1.89 -0.21 -0.99
C HIS A 104 0.52 -0.86 -1.19
N GLY A 105 -0.52 -0.42 -0.48
CA GLY A 105 -1.90 -0.86 -0.67
C GLY A 105 -2.16 -2.35 -0.38
N GLY A 106 -1.18 -3.07 0.18
CA GLY A 106 -1.28 -4.51 0.41
C GLY A 106 -2.08 -4.81 1.66
N GLY A 107 -3.18 -5.55 1.51
CA GLY A 107 -4.06 -5.91 2.63
C GLY A 107 -4.23 -7.41 2.87
N ILE A 108 -3.80 -8.28 1.96
CA ILE A 108 -4.04 -9.74 2.06
C ILE A 108 -3.37 -10.31 3.32
N GLY A 109 -2.08 -10.03 3.52
CA GLY A 109 -1.36 -10.51 4.70
C GLY A 109 -1.96 -9.99 6.01
N LEU A 110 -2.23 -8.67 6.07
CA LEU A 110 -2.84 -8.03 7.24
C LEU A 110 -4.25 -8.59 7.54
N ALA A 111 -5.05 -8.88 6.51
CA ALA A 111 -6.36 -9.47 6.66
C ALA A 111 -6.30 -10.92 7.18
N ILE A 112 -5.34 -11.72 6.70
CA ILE A 112 -5.11 -13.08 7.20
C ILE A 112 -4.68 -13.03 8.67
N GLU A 113 -3.73 -12.18 9.01
CA GLU A 113 -3.26 -12.01 10.39
C GLU A 113 -4.40 -11.57 11.32
N ALA A 114 -5.15 -10.55 10.93
CA ALA A 114 -6.32 -10.09 11.68
C ALA A 114 -7.38 -11.19 11.84
N GLY A 115 -7.60 -12.01 10.80
CA GLY A 115 -8.51 -13.15 10.84
C GLY A 115 -8.07 -14.23 11.84
N LEU A 116 -6.78 -14.54 11.89
CA LEU A 116 -6.22 -15.50 12.86
C LEU A 116 -6.38 -14.99 14.31
N ILE A 117 -6.09 -13.71 14.55
CA ILE A 117 -6.25 -13.09 15.87
C ILE A 117 -7.73 -13.03 16.24
N ALA A 118 -8.61 -12.59 15.34
CA ALA A 118 -10.05 -12.54 15.58
C ALA A 118 -10.62 -13.93 15.88
N ALA A 119 -10.23 -14.98 15.14
CA ALA A 119 -10.67 -16.35 15.40
C ALA A 119 -10.26 -16.84 16.81
N LYS A 120 -9.04 -16.53 17.24
CA LYS A 120 -8.55 -16.84 18.60
C LYS A 120 -9.41 -16.18 19.68
N HIS A 121 -9.80 -14.92 19.51
CA HIS A 121 -10.65 -14.22 20.50
C HIS A 121 -12.13 -14.62 20.39
N ALA A 122 -12.62 -14.95 19.19
CA ALA A 122 -13.95 -15.53 19.00
C ALA A 122 -14.11 -16.86 19.74
N LEU A 123 -13.09 -17.73 19.68
CA LEU A 123 -13.12 -19.02 20.39
C LEU A 123 -13.18 -18.84 21.90
N LYS A 124 -12.40 -17.89 22.45
CA LYS A 124 -12.44 -17.57 23.89
C LYS A 124 -13.81 -17.05 24.33
N ALA A 125 -14.41 -16.16 23.54
CA ALA A 125 -15.75 -15.64 23.79
C ALA A 125 -16.82 -16.75 23.73
N PHE A 126 -16.67 -17.69 22.79
CA PHE A 126 -17.55 -18.85 22.69
C PHE A 126 -17.43 -19.77 23.92
N GLU A 127 -16.20 -20.08 24.36
CA GLU A 127 -15.93 -20.94 25.52
C GLU A 127 -16.44 -20.31 26.84
N SER A 128 -16.34 -18.99 26.99
CA SER A 128 -16.84 -18.28 28.18
C SER A 128 -18.34 -17.96 28.13
N GLY A 129 -18.95 -18.00 26.93
CA GLY A 129 -20.32 -17.52 26.71
C GLY A 129 -20.48 -15.99 26.79
N ASP A 130 -19.37 -15.25 26.81
CA ASP A 130 -19.35 -13.78 26.89
C ASP A 130 -18.94 -13.17 25.55
N TYR A 131 -19.92 -12.60 24.85
CA TYR A 131 -19.73 -11.94 23.56
C TYR A 131 -19.75 -10.41 23.68
N SER A 132 -19.59 -9.86 24.90
CA SER A 132 -19.53 -8.41 25.09
C SER A 132 -18.33 -7.79 24.36
N ASP A 133 -18.43 -6.50 24.07
CA ASP A 133 -17.33 -5.69 23.55
C ASP A 133 -16.06 -5.82 24.42
N ALA A 134 -16.23 -5.94 25.74
CA ALA A 134 -15.11 -6.13 26.65
C ALA A 134 -14.35 -7.44 26.38
N ALA A 135 -15.08 -8.54 26.20
CA ALA A 135 -14.50 -9.85 25.87
C ALA A 135 -13.84 -9.86 24.49
N LEU A 136 -14.46 -9.20 23.49
CA LEU A 136 -13.96 -9.18 22.12
C LEU A 136 -12.82 -8.17 21.90
N SER A 137 -12.70 -7.13 22.73
CA SER A 137 -11.65 -6.09 22.64
C SER A 137 -10.22 -6.64 22.70
N GLY A 138 -10.04 -7.89 23.15
CA GLY A 138 -8.75 -8.58 23.10
C GLY A 138 -8.18 -8.71 21.69
N TYR A 139 -9.04 -8.92 20.67
CA TYR A 139 -8.62 -8.95 19.27
C TYR A 139 -8.04 -7.60 18.84
N GLU A 140 -8.79 -6.52 19.11
CA GLU A 140 -8.37 -5.18 18.74
C GLU A 140 -7.04 -4.81 19.41
N LYS A 141 -6.90 -5.11 20.71
CA LYS A 141 -5.66 -4.85 21.47
C LYS A 141 -4.46 -5.63 20.90
N GLU A 142 -4.65 -6.91 20.62
CA GLU A 142 -3.58 -7.78 20.10
C GLU A 142 -3.14 -7.34 18.70
N TRP A 143 -4.07 -7.09 17.78
CA TRP A 143 -3.73 -6.64 16.43
C TRP A 143 -3.06 -5.26 16.43
N ARG A 144 -3.59 -4.31 17.21
CA ARG A 144 -2.98 -2.97 17.33
C ARG A 144 -1.55 -3.04 17.86
N GLY A 145 -1.30 -3.91 18.84
CA GLY A 145 0.03 -4.10 19.42
C GLY A 145 1.07 -4.63 18.42
N LEU A 146 0.64 -5.35 17.38
CA LEU A 146 1.52 -5.89 16.34
C LEU A 146 1.75 -4.89 15.18
N GLU A 147 0.69 -4.20 14.75
CA GLU A 147 0.69 -3.52 13.45
C GLU A 147 0.56 -2.00 13.52
N GLU A 148 -0.08 -1.43 14.55
CA GLU A 148 -0.50 -0.03 14.54
C GLU A 148 0.68 0.95 14.49
N GLU A 149 1.76 0.69 15.22
CA GLU A 149 2.95 1.55 15.20
C GLU A 149 3.58 1.59 13.81
N LYS A 150 3.77 0.40 13.21
CA LYS A 150 4.38 0.23 11.88
C LYS A 150 3.53 0.91 10.80
N LEU A 151 2.23 0.66 10.78
CA LEU A 151 1.29 1.28 9.85
C LEU A 151 1.20 2.79 10.07
N GLY A 152 1.27 3.27 11.31
CA GLY A 152 1.32 4.69 11.64
C GLY A 152 2.55 5.41 11.07
N LYS A 153 3.73 4.80 11.16
CA LYS A 153 4.98 5.31 10.54
C LYS A 153 4.86 5.34 9.01
N ARG A 154 4.37 4.25 8.40
CA ARG A 154 4.13 4.16 6.96
C ARG A 154 3.08 5.18 6.48
N LEU A 155 2.04 5.43 7.26
CA LEU A 155 1.05 6.46 6.95
C LEU A 155 1.67 7.87 6.96
N LYS A 156 2.59 8.18 7.89
CA LYS A 156 3.34 9.44 7.86
C LYS A 156 4.19 9.56 6.60
N LEU A 157 4.89 8.49 6.21
CA LEU A 157 5.62 8.45 4.94
C LEU A 157 4.69 8.71 3.74
N ARG A 158 3.48 8.13 3.73
CA ARG A 158 2.48 8.33 2.67
C ARG A 158 2.17 9.82 2.49
N HIS A 159 1.88 10.53 3.58
CA HIS A 159 1.59 11.97 3.55
C HIS A 159 2.76 12.82 3.05
N VAL A 160 3.98 12.30 3.14
CA VAL A 160 5.20 12.96 2.65
C VAL A 160 5.39 12.68 1.16
N ILE A 161 5.32 11.43 0.72
CA ILE A 161 5.49 11.06 -0.69
C ILE A 161 4.40 11.65 -1.58
N GLU A 162 3.17 11.84 -1.06
CA GLU A 162 2.08 12.48 -1.80
C GLU A 162 2.29 13.96 -2.10
N LYS A 163 3.33 14.58 -1.52
CA LYS A 163 3.71 15.98 -1.77
C LYS A 163 4.91 16.13 -2.70
N LEU A 164 5.49 15.02 -3.13
CA LEU A 164 6.65 15.02 -4.03
C LEU A 164 6.20 15.26 -5.46
N SER A 165 6.95 16.11 -6.17
CA SER A 165 6.84 16.22 -7.62
C SER A 165 7.49 15.01 -8.31
N ASP A 166 7.29 14.87 -9.62
CA ASP A 166 7.89 13.77 -10.40
C ASP A 166 9.42 13.89 -10.43
N ASP A 167 9.93 15.11 -10.49
CA ASP A 167 11.36 15.41 -10.33
C ASP A 167 11.88 15.02 -8.95
N ASP A 168 11.07 15.12 -7.90
CA ASP A 168 11.43 14.67 -6.56
C ASP A 168 11.41 13.14 -6.45
N PHE A 169 10.42 12.46 -7.04
CA PHE A 169 10.44 11.00 -7.14
C PHE A 169 11.71 10.51 -7.84
N ASN A 170 12.04 11.07 -9.00
CA ASN A 170 13.25 10.71 -9.73
C ASN A 170 14.52 10.89 -8.89
N HIS A 171 14.60 12.00 -8.15
CA HIS A 171 15.72 12.24 -7.22
C HIS A 171 15.77 11.22 -6.09
N VAL A 172 14.63 10.92 -5.47
CA VAL A 172 14.54 9.93 -4.39
C VAL A 172 14.98 8.54 -4.88
N PHE A 173 14.46 8.08 -6.02
CA PHE A 173 14.80 6.75 -6.55
C PHE A 173 16.27 6.65 -6.97
N ASN A 174 16.85 7.68 -7.57
CA ASN A 174 18.27 7.71 -7.91
C ASN A 174 19.21 7.61 -6.69
N GLU A 175 18.74 8.05 -5.52
CA GLU A 175 19.50 8.00 -4.26
C GLU A 175 19.20 6.77 -3.39
N THR A 176 18.15 6.03 -3.75
CA THR A 176 17.68 4.84 -3.03
C THR A 176 18.44 3.60 -3.50
N ARG A 177 19.04 2.88 -2.55
CA ARG A 177 19.71 1.60 -2.80
C ARG A 177 18.80 0.46 -2.35
N SER A 178 19.01 -0.75 -2.88
CA SER A 178 18.18 -1.92 -2.53
C SER A 178 18.10 -2.16 -1.01
N LYS A 179 19.20 -1.97 -0.28
CA LYS A 179 19.23 -2.10 1.19
C LYS A 179 18.37 -1.07 1.93
N ASP A 180 18.13 0.09 1.33
CA ASP A 180 17.33 1.15 1.95
C ASP A 180 15.84 0.81 1.85
N LEU A 181 15.43 0.00 0.87
CA LEU A 181 14.02 -0.38 0.68
C LEU A 181 13.49 -1.19 1.88
N ASP A 182 14.26 -2.17 2.36
CA ASP A 182 13.86 -2.98 3.51
C ASP A 182 13.76 -2.13 4.79
N GLU A 183 14.69 -1.20 5.00
CA GLU A 183 14.64 -0.27 6.14
C GLU A 183 13.40 0.63 6.08
N VAL A 184 13.15 1.24 4.92
CA VAL A 184 11.98 2.10 4.68
C VAL A 184 10.69 1.32 4.87
N LEU A 185 10.58 0.12 4.32
CA LEU A 185 9.39 -0.71 4.53
C LEU A 185 9.23 -1.05 6.01
N ASN A 186 10.28 -1.28 6.78
CA ASN A 186 10.15 -1.50 8.22
C ASN A 186 9.92 -0.23 9.06
N GLY A 187 9.78 0.94 8.42
CA GLY A 187 9.49 2.20 9.10
C GLY A 187 10.73 2.97 9.57
N HIS A 188 11.92 2.60 9.09
CA HIS A 188 13.18 3.26 9.39
C HIS A 188 13.58 4.17 8.23
N PHE A 189 13.28 5.47 8.35
CA PHE A 189 13.42 6.42 7.24
C PHE A 189 14.64 7.34 7.35
N GLN A 190 15.21 7.48 8.55
CA GLN A 190 16.11 8.58 8.89
C GLN A 190 17.38 8.60 8.02
N GLY A 191 18.00 7.43 7.82
CA GLY A 191 19.25 7.31 7.05
C GLY A 191 19.07 7.66 5.58
N LEU A 192 17.97 7.21 4.96
CA LEU A 192 17.66 7.55 3.57
C LEU A 192 17.21 9.01 3.45
N ALA A 193 16.33 9.49 4.33
CA ALA A 193 15.83 10.86 4.32
C ALA A 193 16.96 11.89 4.45
N ALA A 194 17.91 11.68 5.36
CA ALA A 194 19.07 12.55 5.52
C ALA A 194 19.90 12.65 4.23
N ARG A 195 20.15 11.51 3.57
CA ARG A 195 20.91 11.47 2.31
C ARG A 195 20.19 12.20 1.17
N ILE A 196 18.88 12.01 1.05
CA ILE A 196 18.04 12.69 0.06
C ILE A 196 18.11 14.21 0.27
N VAL A 197 17.94 14.67 1.51
CA VAL A 197 17.98 16.10 1.87
C VAL A 197 19.37 16.70 1.64
N LEU A 198 20.45 15.98 1.96
CA LEU A 198 21.82 16.47 1.75
C LEU A 198 22.08 16.85 0.28
N LYS A 199 21.50 16.11 -0.66
CA LYS A 199 21.63 16.39 -2.10
C LYS A 199 20.53 17.29 -2.66
N ARG A 200 19.38 17.41 -1.98
CA ARG A 200 18.27 18.31 -2.35
C ARG A 200 17.66 18.98 -1.11
N PRO A 201 18.25 20.08 -0.61
CA PRO A 201 17.83 20.71 0.64
C PRO A 201 16.38 21.24 0.64
N SER A 202 15.81 21.54 -0.53
CA SER A 202 14.41 21.94 -0.66
C SER A 202 13.44 20.90 -0.11
N LEU A 203 13.80 19.61 -0.15
CA LEU A 203 13.00 18.51 0.37
C LEU A 203 12.93 18.46 1.90
N LEU A 204 13.77 19.22 2.62
CA LEU A 204 13.71 19.29 4.09
C LEU A 204 12.33 19.73 4.58
N LYS A 205 11.65 20.61 3.84
CA LYS A 205 10.30 21.09 4.19
C LYS A 205 9.28 19.97 4.27
N VAL A 206 9.46 18.92 3.47
CA VAL A 206 8.55 17.78 3.34
C VAL A 206 9.04 16.61 4.19
N LEU A 207 10.35 16.30 4.14
CA LEU A 207 10.96 15.14 4.79
C LEU A 207 11.20 15.30 6.30
N LYS A 208 11.15 16.52 6.85
CA LYS A 208 11.36 16.76 8.30
C LYS A 208 10.39 16.01 9.23
N VAL A 209 9.28 15.49 8.70
CA VAL A 209 8.31 14.70 9.48
C VAL A 209 8.78 13.25 9.67
N LEU A 210 9.78 12.82 8.89
CA LEU A 210 10.37 11.48 8.91
C LEU A 210 11.73 11.41 9.63
N ILE A 211 12.27 12.57 10.01
CA ILE A 211 13.55 12.75 10.71
C ILE A 211 13.23 13.06 12.17
#